data_AF-A0A1Y6LAS8-F1
#
_entry.id   AF-A0A1Y6LAS8-F1
#
_cell.length_a   1.000
_cell.length_b   1.000
_cell.length_c   1.000
_cell.angle_alpha   90.00
_cell.angle_beta   90.00
_cell.angle_gamma   90.00
#
_symmetry.space_group_name_H-M   'P 1'
#
loop_
_entity.id
_entity.type
_entity.pdbx_description
1 polymer ?
#
loop_
_entity_poly.entity_id
_entity_poly.type
_entity_poly.pdbx_seq_one_letter_code
_entity_poly.pdbx_strand_id
1 'polypeptide(L)'
;MCISVFSTAHPEYPFIIISNRDEFITRPTKRADWWDSPNEHVLAGRDLKRVEKGTWLGITRQGRFAVLTNFREEGVDENGAKSRGGMINSYLTVPPGFEETDDEFVQRLLNDVGIHDVGGFTLLFGELRAPRSAGRSDSESLNDPSLSHNSELPGLAIVSNRTESPNELRRIGTHLGETHGLSNSHYGDNSWPKVVNGERLLKEAIAKNTSTDQSQNEFINSLFEILCVDEIPRRTSDESWDEYVRHMRNSIMIPAAKGAVKQQSSSMEPVSGRNDGPLTQGREEAYGTMKQTVILVSKDGKVVLVERTLYDDDGRPLEVGRQEQRVEFMIEAWKR
;
A
#
# COMPACT_ATOMS: atom_id res chain seq x y z
N MET A 1 7.73 -7.85 0.04
CA MET A 1 8.05 -6.69 0.87
C MET A 1 7.36 -5.44 0.30
N CYS A 2 6.10 -5.16 0.65
CA CYS A 2 5.34 -4.06 0.05
C CYS A 2 6.01 -2.67 0.15
N ILE A 3 5.72 -1.80 -0.80
CA ILE A 3 6.09 -0.38 -0.79
C ILE A 3 4.90 0.45 -1.23
N SER A 4 4.71 1.61 -0.61
CA SER A 4 3.80 2.65 -1.08
C SER A 4 4.51 3.99 -1.03
N VAL A 5 4.32 4.84 -2.04
CA VAL A 5 4.84 6.20 -2.07
C VAL A 5 3.69 7.11 -2.40
N PHE A 6 3.44 8.11 -1.56
CA PHE A 6 2.39 9.10 -1.79
C PHE A 6 2.98 10.50 -1.93
N SER A 7 2.25 11.37 -2.63
CA SER A 7 2.65 12.76 -2.85
C SER A 7 1.44 13.69 -2.87
N THR A 8 1.65 14.91 -2.39
CA THR A 8 0.73 16.05 -2.47
C THR A 8 1.31 17.16 -3.36
N ALA A 9 2.35 16.86 -4.13
CA ALA A 9 3.14 17.88 -4.86
C ALA A 9 2.57 18.23 -6.24
N HIS A 10 1.64 17.45 -6.77
CA HIS A 10 1.10 17.68 -8.10
C HIS A 10 -0.01 18.75 -8.08
N PRO A 11 0.02 19.77 -8.95
CA PRO A 11 -0.94 20.89 -8.93
C PRO A 11 -2.39 20.45 -9.22
N GLU A 12 -2.58 19.50 -10.13
CA GLU A 12 -3.93 18.97 -10.44
C GLU A 12 -4.36 17.79 -9.56
N TYR A 13 -3.41 17.11 -8.91
CA TYR A 13 -3.65 15.89 -8.14
C TYR A 13 -3.07 16.07 -6.73
N PRO A 14 -3.78 16.76 -5.81
CA PRO A 14 -3.30 16.99 -4.45
C PRO A 14 -3.11 15.71 -3.64
N PHE A 15 -3.53 14.55 -4.17
CA PHE A 15 -3.16 13.26 -3.65
C PHE A 15 -2.85 12.28 -4.79
N ILE A 16 -1.65 11.72 -4.75
CA ILE A 16 -1.17 10.63 -5.60
C ILE A 16 -0.64 9.55 -4.68
N ILE A 17 -0.97 8.29 -4.94
CA ILE A 17 -0.26 7.16 -4.34
C ILE A 17 0.03 6.09 -5.37
N ILE A 18 1.24 5.55 -5.31
CA ILE A 18 1.68 4.36 -6.03
C ILE A 18 2.03 3.26 -5.01
N SER A 19 1.64 2.02 -5.27
CA SER A 19 1.84 0.92 -4.32
C SER A 19 2.11 -0.42 -4.99
N ASN A 20 3.07 -1.17 -4.47
CA ASN A 20 3.28 -2.58 -4.78
C ASN A 20 2.90 -3.44 -3.57
N ARG A 21 2.02 -4.42 -3.80
CA ARG A 21 1.79 -5.53 -2.89
C ARG A 21 2.62 -6.72 -3.33
N ASP A 22 3.59 -7.05 -2.49
CA ASP A 22 4.40 -8.24 -2.67
C ASP A 22 3.93 -9.36 -1.74
N GLU A 23 3.77 -10.55 -2.30
CA GLU A 23 3.24 -11.70 -1.59
C GLU A 23 3.57 -13.00 -2.34
N PHE A 24 3.30 -14.15 -1.72
CA PHE A 24 3.23 -15.43 -2.42
C PHE A 24 2.29 -15.36 -3.62
N ILE A 25 2.79 -15.68 -4.82
CA ILE A 25 2.07 -15.48 -6.08
C ILE A 25 0.79 -16.30 -6.20
N THR A 26 0.71 -17.43 -5.49
CA THR A 26 -0.47 -18.30 -5.43
C THR A 26 -1.41 -17.93 -4.28
N ARG A 27 -1.13 -16.85 -3.54
CA ARG A 27 -2.03 -16.40 -2.49
C ARG A 27 -3.31 -15.86 -3.14
N PRO A 28 -4.48 -16.45 -2.85
CA PRO A 28 -5.71 -16.08 -3.54
C PRO A 28 -6.14 -14.66 -3.16
N THR A 29 -6.44 -13.85 -4.17
CA THR A 29 -6.91 -12.47 -3.99
C THR A 29 -8.03 -12.13 -4.97
N LYS A 30 -9.03 -11.37 -4.53
CA LYS A 30 -9.95 -10.66 -5.44
C LYS A 30 -9.28 -9.35 -5.84
N ARG A 31 -9.35 -9.00 -7.12
CA ARG A 31 -8.88 -7.70 -7.61
C ARG A 31 -9.76 -6.54 -7.06
N ALA A 32 -9.25 -5.32 -7.13
CA ALA A 32 -9.96 -4.15 -6.63
C ALA A 32 -11.32 -3.93 -7.33
N ASP A 33 -12.37 -3.88 -6.54
CA ASP A 33 -13.74 -3.58 -6.96
C ASP A 33 -14.54 -3.01 -5.78
N TRP A 34 -15.72 -2.48 -6.04
CA TRP A 34 -16.68 -2.16 -4.99
C TRP A 34 -17.06 -3.44 -4.26
N TRP A 35 -17.03 -3.39 -2.93
CA TRP A 35 -17.37 -4.56 -2.12
C TRP A 35 -18.87 -4.86 -2.15
N ASP A 36 -19.20 -6.10 -1.78
CA ASP A 36 -20.59 -6.53 -1.64
C ASP A 36 -21.21 -5.93 -0.36
N SER A 37 -22.55 -6.00 -0.29
CA SER A 37 -23.31 -5.58 0.89
C SER A 37 -22.79 -6.20 2.19
N PRO A 38 -22.69 -5.45 3.30
CA PRO A 38 -23.16 -4.07 3.52
C PRO A 38 -22.12 -2.97 3.27
N ASN A 39 -21.02 -3.27 2.57
CA ASN A 39 -19.86 -2.39 2.46
C ASN A 39 -19.65 -1.84 1.04
N GLU A 40 -20.73 -1.59 0.29
CA GLU A 40 -20.70 -1.14 -1.12
C GLU A 40 -20.03 0.24 -1.32
N HIS A 41 -19.71 0.93 -0.22
CA HIS A 41 -18.97 2.18 -0.20
C HIS A 41 -17.44 1.99 -0.24
N VAL A 42 -16.93 0.75 -0.14
CA VAL A 42 -15.49 0.45 -0.13
C VAL A 42 -15.02 -0.05 -1.48
N LEU A 43 -13.98 0.59 -2.05
CA LEU A 43 -13.27 0.15 -3.25
C LEU A 43 -11.88 -0.35 -2.86
N ALA A 44 -11.67 -1.67 -2.94
CA ALA A 44 -10.41 -2.30 -2.56
C ALA A 44 -10.30 -3.74 -3.06
N GLY A 45 -9.07 -4.25 -3.21
CA GLY A 45 -8.83 -5.68 -3.36
C GLY A 45 -9.20 -6.48 -2.11
N ARG A 46 -9.31 -7.81 -2.22
CA ARG A 46 -9.56 -8.70 -1.06
C ARG A 46 -8.52 -9.79 -1.01
N ASP A 47 -7.91 -9.98 0.14
CA ASP A 47 -7.21 -11.21 0.49
C ASP A 47 -8.25 -12.32 0.72
N LEU A 48 -8.15 -13.44 0.01
CA LEU A 48 -9.12 -14.54 0.13
C LEU A 48 -8.59 -15.70 0.95
N LYS A 49 -7.33 -15.62 1.44
CA LYS A 49 -6.70 -16.71 2.20
C LYS A 49 -7.24 -16.79 3.63
N ARG A 50 -7.59 -15.65 4.23
CA ARG A 50 -8.11 -15.58 5.61
C ARG A 50 -9.62 -15.33 5.65
N VAL A 51 -10.26 -15.77 6.73
CA VAL A 51 -11.72 -15.68 6.93
C VAL A 51 -12.20 -14.22 6.96
N GLU A 52 -11.43 -13.32 7.59
CA GLU A 52 -11.77 -11.90 7.68
C GLU A 52 -11.74 -11.20 6.31
N LYS A 53 -11.11 -11.84 5.32
CA LYS A 53 -10.90 -11.33 3.96
C LYS A 53 -10.38 -9.89 3.97
N GLY A 54 -9.21 -9.68 4.58
CA GLY A 54 -8.60 -8.35 4.73
C GLY A 54 -8.28 -7.67 3.40
N THR A 55 -7.94 -6.38 3.43
CA THR A 55 -7.30 -5.67 2.31
C THR A 55 -5.91 -5.13 2.70
N TRP A 56 -5.16 -4.65 1.72
CA TRP A 56 -3.84 -4.00 1.88
C TRP A 56 -3.89 -2.51 1.54
N LEU A 57 -4.86 -2.09 0.73
CA LEU A 57 -5.05 -0.72 0.26
C LEU A 57 -6.53 -0.55 -0.13
N GLY A 58 -7.12 0.59 0.21
CA GLY A 58 -8.48 0.89 -0.19
C GLY A 58 -8.86 2.35 -0.03
N ILE A 59 -9.93 2.73 -0.72
CA ILE A 59 -10.55 4.05 -0.65
C ILE A 59 -12.08 3.90 -0.63
N THR A 60 -12.78 4.73 0.13
CA THR A 60 -14.26 4.74 0.15
C THR A 60 -14.84 5.85 -0.71
N ARG A 61 -16.13 5.77 -1.02
CA ARG A 61 -16.89 6.85 -1.68
C ARG A 61 -16.83 8.17 -0.89
N GLN A 62 -16.70 8.09 0.44
CA GLN A 62 -16.62 9.24 1.33
C GLN A 62 -15.19 9.80 1.46
N GLY A 63 -14.20 9.15 0.85
CA GLY A 63 -12.80 9.61 0.87
C GLY A 63 -11.97 9.04 2.02
N ARG A 64 -12.48 8.09 2.82
CA ARG A 64 -11.63 7.35 3.76
C ARG A 64 -10.63 6.53 2.96
N PHE A 65 -9.36 6.74 3.22
CA PHE A 65 -8.26 6.06 2.55
C PHE A 65 -7.41 5.33 3.60
N ALA A 66 -6.94 4.13 3.25
CA ALA A 66 -6.00 3.39 4.07
C ALA A 66 -5.10 2.49 3.24
N VAL A 67 -3.82 2.40 3.63
CA VAL A 67 -2.83 1.48 3.07
C VAL A 67 -1.92 0.96 4.17
N LEU A 68 -1.53 -0.30 4.08
CA LEU A 68 -0.66 -0.95 5.05
C LEU A 68 0.55 -1.59 4.40
N THR A 69 1.72 -1.35 4.98
CA THR A 69 2.95 -2.06 4.68
C THR A 69 3.33 -2.97 5.84
N ASN A 70 3.61 -4.24 5.53
CA ASN A 70 4.03 -5.23 6.52
C ASN A 70 5.48 -4.96 6.92
N PHE A 71 5.83 -5.08 8.19
CA PHE A 71 7.21 -5.07 8.67
C PHE A 71 7.51 -6.44 9.32
N ARG A 72 8.68 -7.00 9.05
CA ARG A 72 9.19 -8.19 9.76
C ARG A 72 10.18 -7.72 10.81
N GLU A 73 9.84 -7.90 12.08
CA GLU A 73 10.79 -7.70 13.18
C GLU A 73 11.57 -9.01 13.39
N GLU A 74 12.90 -8.93 13.38
CA GLU A 74 13.74 -10.08 13.74
C GLU A 74 13.41 -10.51 15.18
N GLY A 75 13.07 -11.79 15.37
CA GLY A 75 12.74 -12.36 16.68
C GLY A 75 11.29 -12.23 17.13
N VAL A 76 10.39 -11.67 16.31
CA VAL A 76 8.94 -11.65 16.58
C VAL A 76 8.24 -12.68 15.70
N ASP A 77 7.39 -13.51 16.31
CA ASP A 77 6.65 -14.55 15.60
C ASP A 77 5.71 -13.92 14.55
N GLU A 78 5.87 -14.32 13.28
CA GLU A 78 5.11 -13.74 12.16
C GLU A 78 3.62 -14.10 12.20
N ASN A 79 3.26 -15.08 13.05
CA ASN A 79 1.91 -15.60 13.24
C ASN A 79 1.14 -14.79 14.29
N GLY A 80 0.94 -13.50 14.03
CA GLY A 80 -0.06 -12.73 14.76
C GLY A 80 -1.42 -13.43 14.67
N ALA A 81 -2.08 -13.59 15.81
CA ALA A 81 -3.39 -14.24 15.91
C ALA A 81 -4.44 -13.52 15.04
N LYS A 82 -4.25 -12.22 14.80
CA LYS A 82 -5.13 -11.34 14.03
C LYS A 82 -4.51 -10.91 12.70
N SER A 83 -5.37 -10.74 11.69
CA SER A 83 -4.97 -10.34 10.33
C SER A 83 -4.69 -8.83 10.23
N ARG A 84 -3.52 -8.44 9.71
CA ARG A 84 -3.18 -7.03 9.40
C ARG A 84 -4.22 -6.36 8.50
N GLY A 85 -4.70 -7.08 7.50
CA GLY A 85 -5.72 -6.55 6.59
C GLY A 85 -7.08 -6.35 7.27
N GLY A 86 -7.31 -6.98 8.43
CA GLY A 86 -8.50 -6.71 9.26
C GLY A 86 -8.49 -5.30 9.86
N MET A 87 -7.31 -4.71 10.11
CA MET A 87 -7.19 -3.33 10.59
C MET A 87 -7.61 -2.31 9.54
N ILE A 88 -7.28 -2.58 8.27
CA ILE A 88 -7.73 -1.72 7.18
C ILE A 88 -9.24 -1.87 7.00
N ASN A 89 -9.77 -3.10 7.06
CA ASN A 89 -11.21 -3.32 6.99
C ASN A 89 -11.92 -2.52 8.09
N SER A 90 -11.43 -2.56 9.34
CA SER A 90 -12.08 -1.89 10.47
C SER A 90 -12.13 -0.35 10.35
N TYR A 91 -11.28 0.26 9.52
CA TYR A 91 -11.33 1.68 9.18
C TYR A 91 -12.27 1.96 7.99
N LEU A 92 -12.15 1.16 6.93
CA LEU A 92 -12.86 1.39 5.67
C LEU A 92 -14.35 1.01 5.73
N THR A 93 -14.73 0.05 6.59
CA THR A 93 -16.12 -0.42 6.70
C THR A 93 -16.96 0.34 7.73
N VAL A 94 -16.48 1.49 8.22
CA VAL A 94 -17.29 2.38 9.05
C VAL A 94 -18.44 2.90 8.17
N PRO A 95 -19.72 2.66 8.53
CA PRO A 95 -20.83 2.96 7.63
C PRO A 95 -20.88 4.45 7.27
N PRO A 96 -21.31 4.80 6.04
CA PRO A 96 -21.48 6.20 5.65
C PRO A 96 -22.39 6.94 6.64
N GLY A 97 -21.97 8.15 7.03
CA GLY A 97 -22.70 9.00 7.99
C GLY A 97 -22.34 8.78 9.45
N PHE A 98 -21.52 7.79 9.79
CA PHE A 98 -20.89 7.69 11.10
C PHE A 98 -19.60 8.51 11.13
N GLU A 99 -19.54 9.48 12.03
CA GLU A 99 -18.34 10.23 12.33
C GLU A 99 -17.53 9.44 13.36
N GLU A 100 -16.29 9.12 13.01
CA GLU A 100 -15.28 8.56 13.90
C GLU A 100 -14.01 9.34 13.61
N THR A 101 -13.47 9.99 14.64
CA THR A 101 -12.19 10.71 14.55
C THR A 101 -11.04 9.73 14.40
N ASP A 102 -9.91 10.20 13.85
CA ASP A 102 -8.73 9.34 13.72
C ASP A 102 -8.24 8.84 15.10
N ASP A 103 -8.38 9.65 16.15
CA ASP A 103 -7.98 9.28 17.52
C ASP A 103 -8.91 8.20 18.10
N GLU A 104 -10.23 8.29 17.89
CA GLU A 104 -11.19 7.25 18.28
C GLU A 104 -10.92 5.94 17.53
N PHE A 105 -10.63 6.01 16.24
CA PHE A 105 -10.22 4.84 15.46
C PHE A 105 -8.97 4.18 16.05
N VAL A 106 -7.95 4.98 16.40
CA VAL A 106 -6.72 4.44 17.00
C VAL A 106 -6.97 3.88 18.39
N GLN A 107 -7.79 4.51 19.22
CA GLN A 107 -8.19 3.95 20.51
C GLN A 107 -8.87 2.60 20.34
N ARG A 108 -9.79 2.47 19.39
CA ARG A 108 -10.44 1.21 19.04
C ARG A 108 -9.44 0.17 18.53
N LEU A 109 -8.46 0.59 17.73
CA LEU A 109 -7.42 -0.29 17.23
C LEU A 109 -6.50 -0.81 18.36
N LEU A 110 -6.14 0.06 19.31
CA LEU A 110 -5.33 -0.28 20.49
C LEU A 110 -6.08 -1.22 21.44
N ASN A 111 -7.33 -0.89 21.76
CA ASN A 111 -8.10 -1.57 22.82
C ASN A 111 -8.81 -2.84 22.34
N ASP A 112 -9.45 -2.80 21.16
CA ASP A 112 -10.33 -3.89 20.71
C ASP A 112 -9.62 -4.81 19.70
N VAL A 113 -8.83 -4.20 18.80
CA VAL A 113 -8.11 -4.95 17.77
C VAL A 113 -6.78 -5.48 18.29
N GLY A 114 -6.14 -4.83 19.26
CA GLY A 114 -4.89 -5.28 19.86
C GLY A 114 -3.75 -5.27 18.85
N ILE A 115 -3.21 -4.09 18.53
CA ILE A 115 -2.11 -3.94 17.54
C ILE A 115 -0.87 -4.76 17.90
N HIS A 116 -0.68 -5.10 19.18
CA HIS A 116 0.43 -5.94 19.64
C HIS A 116 0.22 -7.44 19.34
N ASP A 117 -1.01 -7.86 19.03
CA ASP A 117 -1.35 -9.24 18.61
C ASP A 117 -1.22 -9.44 17.08
N VAL A 118 -0.82 -8.39 16.37
CA VAL A 118 -0.67 -8.35 14.93
C VAL A 118 0.82 -8.23 14.61
N GLY A 119 1.32 -9.02 13.64
CA GLY A 119 2.72 -8.90 13.22
C GLY A 119 3.06 -7.49 12.70
N GLY A 120 4.34 -7.13 12.70
CA GLY A 120 4.84 -5.80 12.34
C GLY A 120 4.12 -5.14 11.15
N PHE A 121 3.75 -3.87 11.30
CA PHE A 121 3.08 -3.08 10.27
C PHE A 121 3.32 -1.56 10.41
N THR A 122 3.11 -0.86 9.30
CA THR A 122 2.84 0.58 9.27
C THR A 122 1.54 0.79 8.48
N LEU A 123 0.57 1.46 9.10
CA LEU A 123 -0.73 1.83 8.54
C LEU A 123 -0.72 3.33 8.30
N LEU A 124 -0.98 3.74 7.06
CA LEU A 124 -1.27 5.12 6.69
C LEU A 124 -2.77 5.22 6.39
N PHE A 125 -3.47 6.13 7.07
CA PHE A 125 -4.92 6.27 6.90
C PHE A 125 -5.38 7.71 7.13
N GLY A 126 -6.59 8.02 6.69
CA GLY A 126 -7.22 9.32 6.90
C GLY A 126 -8.31 9.59 5.88
N GLU A 127 -9.03 10.69 6.08
CA GLU A 127 -10.07 11.14 5.15
C GLU A 127 -9.48 12.16 4.16
N LEU A 128 -9.56 11.87 2.87
CA LEU A 128 -9.14 12.77 1.80
C LEU A 128 -10.16 13.90 1.62
N ARG A 129 -9.67 15.14 1.65
CA ARG A 129 -10.49 16.36 1.49
C ARG A 129 -9.80 17.35 0.54
N ALA A 130 -10.56 18.33 0.06
CA ALA A 130 -9.98 19.37 -0.78
C ALA A 130 -8.93 20.18 -0.01
N PRO A 131 -7.83 20.60 -0.67
CA PRO A 131 -6.89 21.54 -0.09
C PRO A 131 -7.60 22.83 0.35
N ARG A 132 -7.37 23.27 1.59
CA ARG A 132 -7.91 24.54 2.07
C ARG A 132 -6.99 25.68 1.65
N SER A 133 -7.54 26.74 1.06
CA SER A 133 -6.78 27.96 0.83
C SER A 133 -6.28 28.51 2.16
N ALA A 134 -4.96 28.71 2.29
CA ALA A 134 -4.33 29.40 3.42
C ALA A 134 -4.89 30.83 3.51
N GLY A 135 -5.95 31.03 4.29
CA GLY A 135 -6.67 32.31 4.33
C GLY A 135 -8.08 32.29 4.90
N ARG A 136 -8.69 31.13 5.15
CA ARG A 136 -9.83 31.05 6.08
C ARG A 136 -9.29 30.73 7.47
N SER A 137 -8.80 31.76 8.15
CA SER A 137 -8.54 31.69 9.58
C SER A 137 -9.87 31.39 10.28
N ASP A 138 -10.00 30.22 10.90
CA ASP A 138 -10.70 30.18 12.18
C ASP A 138 -9.94 31.18 13.07
N SER A 139 -10.68 32.13 13.64
CA SER A 139 -10.17 33.37 14.19
C SER A 139 -9.34 33.13 15.46
N GLU A 140 -8.11 32.63 15.38
CA GLU A 140 -7.24 32.56 16.57
C GLU A 140 -5.72 32.52 16.32
N SER A 141 -5.24 32.60 15.06
CA SER A 141 -3.79 32.62 14.77
C SER A 141 -3.38 33.69 13.76
N LEU A 142 -3.56 34.97 14.14
CA LEU A 142 -2.90 36.08 13.47
C LEU A 142 -1.64 36.45 14.25
N ASN A 143 -0.46 36.23 13.65
CA ASN A 143 0.78 37.04 13.74
C ASN A 143 2.08 36.21 13.66
N ASP A 144 2.28 35.41 12.61
CA ASP A 144 3.64 35.01 12.22
C ASP A 144 3.87 35.22 10.71
N PRO A 145 4.67 36.24 10.31
CA PRO A 145 5.01 36.51 8.92
C PRO A 145 5.94 35.46 8.28
N SER A 146 6.39 34.45 9.04
CA SER A 146 7.24 33.35 8.55
C SER A 146 6.47 32.10 8.10
N LEU A 147 5.14 32.05 8.35
CA LEU A 147 4.27 30.98 7.88
C LEU A 147 3.92 31.21 6.40
N SER A 148 4.59 30.47 5.51
CA SER A 148 4.29 30.44 4.08
C SER A 148 2.81 30.16 3.82
N HIS A 149 2.21 30.83 2.84
CA HIS A 149 0.84 30.66 2.30
C HIS A 149 0.59 29.27 1.65
N ASN A 150 1.01 28.18 2.27
CA ASN A 150 0.80 26.83 1.72
C ASN A 150 -0.60 26.34 2.06
N SER A 151 -1.31 25.83 1.05
CA SER A 151 -2.63 25.23 1.28
C SER A 151 -2.50 24.05 2.24
N GLU A 152 -3.30 24.08 3.30
CA GLU A 152 -3.31 23.05 4.34
C GLU A 152 -4.22 21.89 3.92
N LEU A 153 -3.71 20.68 4.13
CA LEU A 153 -4.43 19.42 3.99
C LEU A 153 -4.63 18.81 5.38
N PRO A 154 -5.72 18.06 5.63
CA PRO A 154 -5.89 17.33 6.90
C PRO A 154 -4.74 16.37 7.23
N GLY A 155 -3.98 15.96 6.20
CA GLY A 155 -2.93 14.96 6.30
C GLY A 155 -3.46 13.56 6.58
N LEU A 156 -2.58 12.59 6.42
CA LEU A 156 -2.84 11.20 6.73
C LEU A 156 -2.06 10.80 7.99
N ALA A 157 -2.72 10.10 8.91
CA ALA A 157 -2.15 9.62 10.15
C ALA A 157 -1.37 8.31 9.92
N ILE A 158 -0.27 8.16 10.66
CA ILE A 158 0.55 6.95 10.67
C ILE A 158 0.35 6.22 12.00
N VAL A 159 0.08 4.92 11.93
CA VAL A 159 0.04 4.00 13.08
C VAL A 159 0.93 2.80 12.82
N SER A 160 1.60 2.32 13.86
CA SER A 160 2.41 1.10 13.82
C SER A 160 2.29 0.35 15.13
N ASN A 161 2.90 -0.84 15.24
CA ASN A 161 2.97 -1.59 16.51
C ASN A 161 3.65 -0.80 17.66
N ARG A 162 4.36 0.28 17.36
CA ARG A 162 5.02 1.16 18.34
C ARG A 162 4.18 2.38 18.73
N THR A 163 2.96 2.50 18.22
CA THR A 163 2.05 3.56 18.62
C THR A 163 1.51 3.25 20.02
N GLU A 164 1.99 3.96 21.04
CA GLU A 164 1.59 3.76 22.44
C GLU A 164 0.37 4.58 22.85
N SER A 165 0.10 5.68 22.15
CA SER A 165 -0.95 6.64 22.50
C SER A 165 -1.67 7.18 21.25
N PRO A 166 -2.99 7.38 21.32
CA PRO A 166 -3.76 8.06 20.28
C PRO A 166 -3.49 9.57 20.21
N ASN A 167 -3.01 10.20 21.28
CA ASN A 167 -3.01 11.67 21.40
C ASN A 167 -1.84 12.39 20.67
N GLU A 168 -1.01 11.68 19.91
CA GLU A 168 0.15 12.24 19.20
C GLU A 168 0.38 11.52 17.85
N LEU A 169 -0.69 11.33 17.08
CA LEU A 169 -0.57 10.70 15.77
C LEU A 169 0.28 11.55 14.84
N ARG A 170 1.41 10.98 14.41
CA ARG A 170 2.21 11.56 13.34
C ARG A 170 1.36 11.64 12.08
N ARG A 171 1.19 12.86 11.56
CA ARG A 171 0.54 13.15 10.28
C ARG A 171 1.55 13.56 9.22
N ILE A 172 1.25 13.19 7.98
CA ILE A 172 2.08 13.47 6.81
C ILE A 172 1.19 13.93 5.64
N GLY A 173 1.73 14.71 4.72
CA GLY A 173 0.94 15.32 3.66
C GLY A 173 -0.03 16.38 4.19
N THR A 174 0.37 17.12 5.24
CA THR A 174 -0.41 18.22 5.82
C THR A 174 -0.28 19.50 4.99
N HIS A 175 0.67 19.55 4.07
CA HIS A 175 0.88 20.63 3.13
C HIS A 175 1.01 20.07 1.71
N LEU A 176 0.72 20.92 0.73
CA LEU A 176 1.08 20.66 -0.67
C LEU A 176 2.61 20.63 -0.84
N GLY A 177 3.09 19.82 -1.77
CA GLY A 177 4.53 19.69 -2.05
C GLY A 177 5.24 18.58 -1.27
N GLU A 178 4.52 17.85 -0.42
CA GLU A 178 5.08 16.73 0.35
C GLU A 178 5.13 15.45 -0.49
N THR A 179 6.08 14.57 -0.20
CA THR A 179 6.19 13.24 -0.81
C THR A 179 6.88 12.33 0.16
N HIS A 180 6.27 11.19 0.46
CA HIS A 180 6.78 10.28 1.47
C HIS A 180 6.56 8.82 1.06
N GLY A 181 7.56 8.00 1.35
CA GLY A 181 7.54 6.56 1.13
C GLY A 181 7.31 5.78 2.42
N LEU A 182 6.60 4.67 2.30
CA LEU A 182 6.35 3.70 3.35
C LEU A 182 6.70 2.31 2.82
N SER A 183 7.34 1.50 3.65
CA SER A 183 7.65 0.12 3.28
C SER A 183 7.74 -0.76 4.52
N ASN A 184 8.55 -1.81 4.46
CA ASN A 184 8.68 -2.82 5.49
C ASN A 184 9.67 -2.40 6.58
N SER A 185 9.60 -1.14 7.01
CA SER A 185 10.43 -0.54 8.04
C SER A 185 9.65 0.55 8.77
N HIS A 186 10.21 1.08 9.86
CA HIS A 186 9.64 2.23 10.53
C HIS A 186 9.57 3.42 9.57
N TYR A 187 8.48 4.17 9.66
CA TYR A 187 8.34 5.39 8.88
C TYR A 187 9.49 6.37 9.18
N GLY A 188 10.14 6.88 8.13
CA GLY A 188 11.34 7.71 8.21
C GLY A 188 12.66 6.94 8.21
N ASP A 189 12.64 5.60 8.14
CA ASP A 189 13.85 4.79 7.94
C ASP A 189 14.35 4.92 6.50
N ASN A 190 15.29 5.84 6.30
CA ASN A 190 15.95 6.09 5.02
C ASN A 190 17.05 5.07 4.69
N SER A 191 17.26 4.03 5.51
CA SER A 191 18.22 2.98 5.18
C SER A 191 17.72 2.07 4.05
N TRP A 192 16.45 2.15 3.65
CA TRP A 192 15.85 1.32 2.60
C TRP A 192 15.91 2.02 1.24
N PRO A 193 16.81 1.60 0.31
CA PRO A 193 17.01 2.34 -0.93
C PRO A 193 15.76 2.44 -1.79
N LYS A 194 14.90 1.42 -1.81
CA LYS A 194 13.64 1.46 -2.56
C LYS A 194 12.69 2.58 -2.10
N VAL A 195 12.72 2.96 -0.82
CA VAL A 195 11.87 4.03 -0.28
C VAL A 195 12.40 5.37 -0.77
N VAL A 196 13.69 5.62 -0.58
CA VAL A 196 14.37 6.85 -1.04
C VAL A 196 14.27 7.00 -2.57
N ASN A 197 14.51 5.92 -3.31
CA ASN A 197 14.39 5.88 -4.76
C ASN A 197 12.93 6.09 -5.20
N GLY A 198 11.96 5.46 -4.53
CA GLY A 198 10.54 5.63 -4.84
C GLY A 198 10.08 7.08 -4.68
N GLU A 199 10.46 7.75 -3.59
CA GLU A 199 10.18 9.18 -3.39
C GLU A 199 10.82 10.06 -4.46
N ARG A 200 12.11 9.83 -4.74
CA ARG A 200 12.85 10.58 -5.77
C ARG A 200 12.19 10.42 -7.15
N LEU A 201 11.90 9.19 -7.55
CA LEU A 201 11.30 8.87 -8.85
C LEU A 201 9.89 9.46 -8.97
N LEU A 202 9.09 9.44 -7.90
CA LEU A 202 7.76 10.06 -7.91
C LEU A 202 7.85 11.59 -8.07
N LYS A 203 8.79 12.25 -7.36
CA LYS A 203 9.04 13.69 -7.53
C LYS A 203 9.46 14.02 -8.97
N GLU A 204 10.35 13.23 -9.55
CA GLU A 204 10.79 13.40 -10.95
C GLU A 204 9.65 13.20 -11.95
N ALA A 205 8.81 12.17 -11.75
CA ALA A 205 7.65 11.91 -12.60
C ALA A 205 6.62 13.04 -12.53
N ILE A 206 6.35 13.59 -11.33
CA ILE A 206 5.48 14.75 -11.14
C ILE A 206 6.08 15.97 -11.85
N ALA A 207 7.36 16.29 -11.62
CA ALA A 207 8.02 17.43 -12.26
C ALA A 207 7.96 17.33 -13.80
N LYS A 208 8.22 16.14 -14.35
CA LYS A 208 8.08 15.86 -15.78
C LYS A 208 6.64 16.08 -16.26
N ASN A 209 5.65 15.53 -15.56
CA ASN A 209 4.25 15.70 -15.95
C ASN A 209 3.78 17.15 -15.86
N THR A 210 4.28 17.95 -14.91
CA THR A 210 3.91 19.37 -14.81
C THR A 210 4.61 20.27 -15.82
N SER A 211 5.77 19.85 -16.34
CA SER A 211 6.54 20.61 -17.33
C SER A 211 6.24 20.20 -18.78
N THR A 212 5.49 19.12 -18.96
CA THR A 212 5.08 18.60 -20.27
C THR A 212 3.56 18.50 -20.31
N ASP A 213 2.91 18.68 -21.46
CA ASP A 213 1.44 18.54 -21.55
C ASP A 213 1.03 17.06 -21.69
N GLN A 214 1.53 16.22 -20.77
CA GLN A 214 1.27 14.79 -20.76
C GLN A 214 -0.17 14.52 -20.36
N SER A 215 -0.85 13.67 -21.13
CA SER A 215 -2.18 13.17 -20.78
C SER A 215 -2.17 12.39 -19.46
N GLN A 216 -3.33 12.29 -18.82
CA GLN A 216 -3.47 11.50 -17.58
C GLN A 216 -3.02 10.04 -17.77
N ASN A 217 -3.24 9.44 -18.94
CA ASN A 217 -2.82 8.05 -19.20
C ASN A 217 -1.30 7.94 -19.34
N GLU A 218 -0.63 8.90 -19.97
CA GLU A 218 0.83 8.94 -20.02
C GLU A 218 1.43 9.12 -18.63
N PHE A 219 0.80 9.93 -17.78
CA PHE A 219 1.20 10.08 -16.39
C PHE A 219 1.02 8.79 -15.59
N ILE A 220 -0.16 8.16 -15.66
CA ILE A 220 -0.42 6.88 -14.99
C ILE A 220 0.60 5.82 -15.44
N ASN A 221 0.94 5.78 -16.73
CA ASN A 221 1.95 4.86 -17.24
C ASN A 221 3.33 5.12 -16.65
N SER A 222 3.77 6.37 -16.54
CA SER A 222 5.06 6.70 -15.90
C SER A 222 5.08 6.35 -14.42
N LEU A 223 3.94 6.46 -13.72
CA LEU A 223 3.80 6.01 -12.34
C LEU A 223 3.94 4.48 -12.20
N PHE A 224 3.42 3.70 -13.16
CA PHE A 224 3.66 2.26 -13.20
C PHE A 224 5.10 1.89 -13.56
N GLU A 225 5.81 2.69 -14.36
CA GLU A 225 7.24 2.47 -14.62
C GLU A 225 8.05 2.50 -13.33
N ILE A 226 7.72 3.40 -12.38
CA ILE A 226 8.33 3.44 -11.04
C ILE A 226 8.09 2.12 -10.31
N LEU A 227 6.85 1.60 -10.35
CA LEU A 227 6.47 0.34 -9.70
C LEU A 227 7.12 -0.91 -10.32
N CYS A 228 7.77 -0.76 -11.48
CA CYS A 228 8.51 -1.82 -12.17
C CYS A 228 10.03 -1.74 -11.98
N VAL A 229 10.55 -0.83 -11.15
CA VAL A 229 11.99 -0.72 -10.89
C VAL A 229 12.49 -1.96 -10.15
N ASP A 230 13.33 -2.72 -10.83
CA ASP A 230 13.88 -4.00 -10.40
C ASP A 230 15.41 -3.92 -10.22
N GLU A 231 15.85 -3.86 -8.97
CA GLU A 231 17.26 -3.84 -8.58
C GLU A 231 17.69 -5.12 -7.82
N ILE A 232 16.79 -6.10 -7.68
CA ILE A 232 17.10 -7.31 -6.91
C ILE A 232 17.95 -8.28 -7.76
N PRO A 233 19.04 -8.86 -7.23
CA PRO A 233 19.77 -9.92 -7.92
C PRO A 233 18.91 -11.19 -8.06
N ARG A 234 19.36 -12.11 -8.92
CA ARG A 234 18.84 -13.48 -8.92
C ARG A 234 19.43 -14.23 -7.73
N ARG A 235 18.58 -14.96 -7.00
CA ARG A 235 18.99 -15.81 -5.88
C ARG A 235 19.99 -16.85 -6.36
N THR A 236 21.11 -17.00 -5.65
CA THR A 236 22.09 -18.03 -5.95
C THR A 236 21.77 -19.34 -5.22
N SER A 237 22.37 -20.45 -5.64
CA SER A 237 22.07 -21.78 -5.04
C SER A 237 22.62 -21.96 -3.63
N ASP A 238 23.63 -21.18 -3.27
CA ASP A 238 24.30 -21.15 -1.96
C ASP A 238 23.67 -20.14 -0.98
N GLU A 239 22.73 -19.31 -1.45
CA GLU A 239 22.07 -18.29 -0.64
C GLU A 239 20.77 -18.82 0.00
N SER A 240 20.65 -18.63 1.31
CA SER A 240 19.41 -18.93 2.05
C SER A 240 18.26 -18.01 1.63
N TRP A 241 17.02 -18.41 1.90
CA TRP A 241 15.87 -17.55 1.61
C TRP A 241 15.90 -16.24 2.39
N ASP A 242 16.31 -16.29 3.65
CA ASP A 242 16.36 -15.11 4.52
C ASP A 242 17.45 -14.11 4.07
N GLU A 243 18.59 -14.61 3.59
CA GLU A 243 19.62 -13.78 2.95
C GLU A 243 19.06 -13.13 1.67
N TYR A 244 18.41 -13.91 0.81
CA TYR A 244 17.82 -13.39 -0.42
C TYR A 244 16.77 -12.31 -0.17
N VAL A 245 15.92 -12.53 0.83
CA VAL A 245 14.91 -11.56 1.26
C VAL A 245 15.56 -10.22 1.60
N ARG A 246 16.74 -10.17 2.23
CA ARG A 246 17.42 -8.90 2.56
C ARG A 246 17.71 -8.03 1.33
N HIS A 247 17.87 -8.61 0.15
CA HIS A 247 18.05 -7.84 -1.08
C HIS A 247 16.80 -7.09 -1.54
N MET A 248 15.60 -7.53 -1.15
CA MET A 248 14.34 -6.88 -1.57
C MET A 248 14.19 -5.45 -1.02
N ARG A 249 15.01 -5.02 -0.05
CA ARG A 249 15.05 -3.62 0.42
C ARG A 249 15.52 -2.64 -0.65
N ASN A 250 16.23 -3.13 -1.68
CA ASN A 250 16.80 -2.31 -2.74
C ASN A 250 15.82 -2.10 -3.90
N SER A 251 14.83 -2.98 -4.06
CA SER A 251 14.01 -3.06 -5.26
C SER A 251 12.56 -2.67 -5.00
N ILE A 252 11.95 -1.87 -5.89
CA ILE A 252 10.52 -1.51 -5.80
C ILE A 252 9.66 -2.67 -6.29
N MET A 253 10.05 -3.30 -7.42
CA MET A 253 9.46 -4.52 -7.94
C MET A 253 10.22 -5.74 -7.45
N ILE A 254 9.50 -6.79 -7.06
CA ILE A 254 10.07 -8.09 -6.70
C ILE A 254 9.64 -9.11 -7.76
N PRO A 255 10.50 -9.44 -8.75
CA PRO A 255 10.16 -10.42 -9.78
C PRO A 255 10.23 -11.84 -9.21
N ALA A 256 9.10 -12.57 -9.22
CA ALA A 256 9.01 -13.91 -8.65
C ALA A 256 10.05 -14.89 -9.23
N ALA A 257 10.35 -14.76 -10.52
CA ALA A 257 11.34 -15.60 -11.21
C ALA A 257 12.78 -15.46 -10.67
N LYS A 258 13.11 -14.34 -10.01
CA LYS A 258 14.47 -14.13 -9.47
C LYS A 258 14.69 -14.82 -8.12
N GLY A 259 13.62 -15.16 -7.39
CA GLY A 259 13.70 -15.87 -6.11
C GLY A 259 13.72 -17.40 -6.24
N ALA A 260 13.30 -17.95 -7.38
CA ALA A 260 13.34 -19.38 -7.63
C ALA A 260 14.79 -19.83 -7.92
N VAL A 261 15.34 -20.69 -7.06
CA VAL A 261 16.60 -21.37 -7.37
C VAL A 261 16.32 -22.34 -8.52
N LYS A 262 17.10 -22.28 -9.61
CA LYS A 262 17.01 -23.29 -10.68
C LYS A 262 17.24 -24.68 -10.07
N GLN A 263 16.19 -25.49 -9.89
CA GLN A 263 16.38 -26.91 -9.66
C GLN A 263 16.86 -27.57 -10.96
N GLN A 264 18.02 -28.24 -10.90
CA GLN A 264 18.42 -29.20 -11.91
C GLN A 264 17.30 -30.22 -12.07
N SER A 265 16.90 -30.47 -13.32
CA SER A 265 16.01 -31.56 -13.68
C SER A 265 16.60 -32.89 -13.20
N SER A 266 16.08 -33.45 -12.10
CA SER A 266 16.30 -34.84 -11.76
C SER A 266 15.03 -35.62 -12.08
N SER A 267 15.15 -36.46 -13.11
CA SER A 267 14.27 -37.57 -13.41
C SER A 267 13.96 -38.38 -12.14
N MET A 268 12.68 -38.60 -11.81
CA MET A 268 12.30 -39.56 -10.77
C MET A 268 11.62 -40.79 -11.38
N GLU A 269 12.24 -41.94 -11.18
CA GLU A 269 11.56 -43.24 -11.12
C GLU A 269 10.74 -43.37 -9.82
N PRO A 270 9.70 -44.23 -9.78
CA PRO A 270 8.82 -44.34 -8.63
C PRO A 270 9.35 -45.35 -7.62
N VAL A 271 9.46 -44.96 -6.34
CA VAL A 271 9.60 -45.90 -5.22
C VAL A 271 8.49 -45.66 -4.20
N SER A 272 7.73 -46.72 -3.94
CA SER A 272 6.60 -46.84 -3.02
C SER A 272 7.02 -46.85 -1.54
N GLY A 273 6.24 -46.20 -0.67
CA GLY A 273 6.28 -46.44 0.79
C GLY A 273 5.53 -45.38 1.60
N ARG A 274 4.50 -45.80 2.34
CA ARG A 274 3.63 -44.97 3.19
C ARG A 274 4.37 -44.36 4.39
N ASN A 275 4.03 -43.13 4.76
CA ASN A 275 3.96 -42.68 6.16
C ASN A 275 3.03 -41.46 6.31
N ASP A 276 2.12 -41.56 7.28
CA ASP A 276 1.11 -40.56 7.64
C ASP A 276 1.73 -39.38 8.41
N GLY A 277 1.60 -38.20 7.83
CA GLY A 277 1.85 -36.87 8.40
C GLY A 277 1.29 -35.84 7.41
N PRO A 278 0.94 -34.60 7.79
CA PRO A 278 0.48 -33.61 6.82
C PRO A 278 1.64 -33.26 5.87
N LEU A 279 1.69 -33.98 4.75
CA LEU A 279 2.59 -33.78 3.63
C LEU A 279 2.11 -32.56 2.84
N THR A 280 2.44 -31.37 3.34
CA THR A 280 2.51 -30.15 2.54
C THR A 280 3.94 -29.60 2.58
N GLN A 281 4.89 -30.42 2.11
CA GLN A 281 6.22 -29.99 1.67
C GLN A 281 6.29 -30.25 0.17
N GLY A 282 6.65 -29.24 -0.64
CA GLY A 282 7.23 -29.54 -1.97
C GLY A 282 6.85 -28.69 -3.18
N ARG A 283 6.20 -27.53 -3.05
CA ARG A 283 6.40 -26.44 -4.02
C ARG A 283 6.81 -25.22 -3.21
N GLU A 284 8.02 -24.72 -3.40
CA GLU A 284 8.36 -23.39 -2.91
C GLU A 284 7.34 -22.43 -3.55
N GLU A 285 6.39 -21.92 -2.78
CA GLU A 285 5.45 -20.91 -3.25
C GLU A 285 6.28 -19.69 -3.63
N ALA A 286 6.36 -19.38 -4.92
CA ALA A 286 7.15 -18.26 -5.39
C ALA A 286 6.61 -16.95 -4.81
N TYR A 287 7.50 -16.03 -4.45
CA TYR A 287 7.17 -14.77 -3.82
C TYR A 287 7.52 -13.60 -4.75
N GLY A 288 6.63 -12.63 -4.90
CA GLY A 288 6.90 -11.46 -5.74
C GLY A 288 5.78 -10.41 -5.72
N THR A 289 5.96 -9.35 -6.50
CA THR A 289 4.94 -8.30 -6.67
C THR A 289 3.73 -8.86 -7.39
N MET A 290 2.59 -8.94 -6.69
CA MET A 290 1.34 -9.45 -7.23
C MET A 290 0.43 -8.34 -7.76
N LYS A 291 0.39 -7.21 -7.06
CA LYS A 291 -0.50 -6.09 -7.34
C LYS A 291 0.30 -4.81 -7.41
N GLN A 292 0.00 -3.99 -8.40
CA GLN A 292 0.51 -2.64 -8.53
C GLN A 292 -0.70 -1.70 -8.58
N THR A 293 -0.74 -0.67 -7.76
CA THR A 293 -1.88 0.24 -7.68
C THR A 293 -1.42 1.68 -7.82
N VAL A 294 -2.13 2.44 -8.65
CA VAL A 294 -2.01 3.90 -8.76
C VAL A 294 -3.37 4.50 -8.39
N ILE A 295 -3.39 5.45 -7.47
CA ILE A 295 -4.56 6.28 -7.20
C ILE A 295 -4.19 7.74 -7.40
N LEU A 296 -4.96 8.43 -8.23
CA LEU A 296 -4.94 9.89 -8.36
C LEU A 296 -6.24 10.44 -7.80
N VAL A 297 -6.18 11.50 -7.00
CA VAL A 297 -7.35 12.29 -6.62
C VAL A 297 -7.12 13.71 -7.08
N SER A 298 -7.98 14.20 -7.96
CA SER A 298 -7.88 15.56 -8.49
C SER A 298 -8.31 16.59 -7.46
N LYS A 299 -7.95 17.87 -7.68
CA LYS A 299 -8.43 19.01 -6.87
C LYS A 299 -9.97 19.12 -6.79
N ASP A 300 -10.66 18.50 -7.74
CA ASP A 300 -12.12 18.46 -7.81
C ASP A 300 -12.73 17.22 -7.11
N GLY A 301 -11.90 16.35 -6.55
CA GLY A 301 -12.34 15.15 -5.83
C GLY A 301 -12.62 13.96 -6.74
N LYS A 302 -12.22 14.03 -8.00
CA LYS A 302 -12.29 12.89 -8.91
C LYS A 302 -11.17 11.92 -8.59
N VAL A 303 -11.55 10.69 -8.25
CA VAL A 303 -10.63 9.58 -8.04
C VAL A 303 -10.45 8.81 -9.35
N VAL A 304 -9.20 8.47 -9.66
CA VAL A 304 -8.84 7.49 -10.68
C VAL A 304 -7.98 6.43 -10.01
N LEU A 305 -8.54 5.24 -9.82
CA LEU A 305 -7.84 4.06 -9.32
C LEU A 305 -7.52 3.13 -10.48
N VAL A 306 -6.24 2.78 -10.64
CA VAL A 306 -5.78 1.77 -11.59
C VAL A 306 -5.01 0.70 -10.84
N GLU A 307 -5.45 -0.55 -10.91
CA GLU A 307 -4.77 -1.71 -10.34
C GLU A 307 -4.34 -2.67 -11.46
N ARG A 308 -3.07 -3.09 -11.45
CA ARG A 308 -2.55 -4.19 -12.26
C ARG A 308 -2.36 -5.42 -11.40
N THR A 309 -3.01 -6.52 -11.77
CA THR A 309 -2.75 -7.85 -11.23
C THR A 309 -1.78 -8.57 -12.16
N LEU A 310 -0.62 -9.00 -11.66
CA LEU A 310 0.45 -9.54 -12.50
C LEU A 310 0.35 -11.04 -12.76
N TYR A 311 -0.32 -11.79 -11.88
CA TYR A 311 -0.44 -13.26 -11.95
C TYR A 311 -1.90 -13.71 -11.78
N ASP A 312 -2.25 -14.84 -12.39
CA ASP A 312 -3.52 -15.53 -12.15
C ASP A 312 -3.48 -16.37 -10.85
N ASP A 313 -4.59 -17.03 -10.51
CA ASP A 313 -4.71 -17.84 -9.29
C ASP A 313 -3.80 -19.10 -9.31
N ASP A 314 -3.33 -19.51 -10.49
CA ASP A 314 -2.35 -20.60 -10.66
C ASP A 314 -0.90 -20.09 -10.56
N GLY A 315 -0.69 -18.78 -10.36
CA GLY A 315 0.63 -18.15 -10.32
C GLY A 315 1.26 -17.94 -11.70
N ARG A 316 0.50 -18.02 -12.80
CA ARG A 316 0.99 -17.74 -14.15
C ARG A 316 0.94 -16.24 -14.44
N PRO A 317 1.96 -15.65 -15.09
CA PRO A 317 1.90 -14.25 -15.49
C PRO A 317 0.70 -13.97 -16.40
N LEU A 318 -0.07 -12.93 -16.07
CA LEU A 318 -1.18 -12.47 -16.90
C LEU A 318 -0.65 -11.70 -18.12
N GLU A 319 -1.33 -11.84 -19.25
CA GLU A 319 -1.01 -11.10 -20.48
C GLU A 319 -1.24 -9.59 -20.31
N VAL A 320 -0.39 -8.79 -20.96
CA VAL A 320 -0.55 -7.33 -21.05
C VAL A 320 -1.96 -7.01 -21.59
N GLY A 321 -2.66 -6.09 -20.92
CA GLY A 321 -4.05 -5.72 -21.23
C GLY A 321 -5.12 -6.50 -20.46
N ARG A 322 -4.81 -7.68 -19.89
CA ARG A 322 -5.72 -8.41 -18.97
C ARG A 322 -5.43 -8.16 -17.50
N GLN A 323 -4.31 -7.49 -17.22
CA GLN A 323 -3.83 -7.21 -15.87
C GLN A 323 -4.58 -6.05 -15.21
N GLU A 324 -4.99 -5.07 -16.01
CA GLU A 324 -5.41 -3.75 -15.54
C GLU A 324 -6.91 -3.68 -15.25
N GLN A 325 -7.26 -3.06 -14.12
CA GLN A 325 -8.59 -2.59 -13.82
C GLN A 325 -8.54 -1.12 -13.49
N ARG A 326 -9.51 -0.37 -14.01
CA ARG A 326 -9.64 1.06 -13.81
C ARG A 326 -11.04 1.38 -13.29
N VAL A 327 -11.08 2.12 -12.20
CA VAL A 327 -12.33 2.62 -11.59
C VAL A 327 -12.19 4.11 -11.35
N GLU A 328 -13.21 4.86 -11.75
CA GLU A 328 -13.28 6.30 -11.55
C GLU A 328 -14.57 6.66 -10.81
N PHE A 329 -14.48 7.56 -9.84
CA PHE A 329 -15.64 8.07 -9.11
C PHE A 329 -15.35 9.45 -8.51
N MET A 330 -16.38 10.13 -8.02
CA MET A 330 -16.25 11.37 -7.26
C MET A 330 -16.34 11.07 -5.77
N ILE A 331 -15.45 11.63 -4.96
CA ILE A 331 -15.60 11.59 -3.50
C ILE A 331 -16.85 12.38 -3.11
N GLU A 332 -17.79 11.72 -2.46
CA GLU A 332 -19.12 12.27 -2.09
C GLU A 332 -19.01 13.47 -1.14
N ALA A 333 -18.02 13.44 -0.25
CA ALA A 333 -17.78 14.47 0.77
C ALA A 333 -16.67 15.46 0.38
N TRP A 334 -16.42 15.68 -0.91
CA TRP A 334 -15.36 16.61 -1.37
C TRP A 334 -15.74 18.08 -1.12
N LYS A 335 -15.58 18.51 0.14
CA LYS A 335 -15.85 19.88 0.60
C LYS A 335 -14.78 20.83 0.03
N ARG A 336 -15.18 21.73 -0.87
CA ARG A 336 -14.34 22.82 -1.40
C ARG A 336 -14.28 24.02 -0.45
#